data_AF-A0A4Q9AZ66-F1
#
_entry.id   AF-A0A4Q9AZ66-F1
#
_cell.length_a   1.000
_cell.length_b   1.000
_cell.length_c   1.000
_cell.angle_alpha   90.00
_cell.angle_beta   90.00
_cell.angle_gamma   90.00
#
_symmetry.space_group_name_H-M   'P 1'
#
loop_
_entity.id
_entity.type
_entity.pdbx_description
1 polymer ?
#
loop_
_entity_poly.entity_id
_entity_poly.type
_entity_poly.pdbx_seq_one_letter_code
_entity_poly.pdbx_strand_id
1 'polypeptide(L)'
;MAEGGLAFGTYRGLFQPDWAGPLARTLVLLLVGYGLYQNRHLRSLYLVLGGLFLNTLVIFANGGHMPVSLAALERAGLEGWEEILKERRDAVHTLLDENTRLPFLGDVIALPPLRKAVSPGDLFILAGIAGVVVEGALRAGGRRLSRRQQALRVLAFLLLILLLLAWRA
;
A
#
# COMPACT_ATOMS: atom_id res chain seq x y z
N MET A 1 -11.23 10.80 1.13
CA MET A 1 -12.23 11.09 2.18
C MET A 1 -13.10 9.88 2.50
N ALA A 2 -13.57 9.09 1.52
CA ALA A 2 -14.36 7.87 1.78
C ALA A 2 -13.63 6.76 2.58
N GLU A 3 -12.37 6.44 2.22
CA GLU A 3 -11.56 5.44 2.95
C GLU A 3 -11.30 5.87 4.40
N GLY A 4 -10.94 7.13 4.63
CA GLY A 4 -10.73 7.67 5.97
C GLY A 4 -12.02 7.71 6.80
N GLY A 5 -13.17 7.97 6.17
CA GLY A 5 -14.48 7.93 6.84
C GLY A 5 -14.89 6.52 7.24
N LEU A 6 -14.68 5.53 6.37
CA LEU A 6 -14.93 4.13 6.70
C LEU A 6 -13.97 3.63 7.79
N ALA A 7 -12.67 3.92 7.69
CA ALA A 7 -11.70 3.58 8.73
C ALA A 7 -12.02 4.22 10.09
N PHE A 8 -12.41 5.50 10.09
CA PHE A 8 -12.84 6.19 11.30
C PHE A 8 -14.15 5.62 11.87
N GLY A 9 -15.09 5.25 11.00
CA GLY A 9 -16.33 4.59 11.37
C GLY A 9 -16.08 3.21 12.01
N THR A 10 -15.19 2.41 11.44
CA THR A 10 -14.77 1.13 12.01
C THR A 10 -14.05 1.32 13.35
N TYR A 11 -13.17 2.31 13.47
CA TYR A 11 -12.51 2.67 14.74
C TYR A 11 -13.51 3.08 15.83
N ARG A 12 -14.60 3.76 15.44
CA ARG A 12 -15.69 4.15 16.34
C ARG A 12 -16.71 3.03 16.61
N GLY A 13 -16.53 1.85 16.02
CA GLY A 13 -17.46 0.71 16.12
C GLY A 13 -18.78 0.91 15.37
N LEU A 14 -18.88 1.92 14.50
CA LEU A 14 -20.08 2.20 13.70
C LEU A 14 -20.25 1.20 12.56
N PHE A 15 -19.15 0.61 12.08
CA PHE A 15 -19.13 -0.37 11.00
C PHE A 15 -18.30 -1.58 11.38
N GLN A 16 -18.72 -2.76 10.91
CA GLN A 16 -17.89 -3.95 11.04
C GLN A 16 -16.79 -3.93 9.98
N PRO A 17 -15.54 -4.27 10.34
CA PRO A 17 -14.42 -4.23 9.40
C PRO A 17 -14.57 -5.20 8.24
N ASP A 18 -15.28 -6.31 8.51
CA ASP A 18 -15.42 -7.45 7.61
C ASP A 18 -16.04 -7.07 6.25
N TRP A 19 -16.82 -6.00 6.21
CA TRP A 19 -17.36 -5.44 4.97
C TRP A 19 -16.81 -4.05 4.66
N ALA A 20 -16.50 -3.22 5.66
CA ALA A 20 -16.03 -1.86 5.44
C ALA A 20 -14.65 -1.82 4.75
N GLY A 21 -13.72 -2.69 5.16
CA GLY A 21 -12.39 -2.81 4.57
C GLY A 21 -12.44 -3.21 3.09
N PRO A 22 -13.07 -4.36 2.75
CA PRO A 22 -13.26 -4.79 1.37
C PRO A 22 -13.93 -3.73 0.47
N LEU A 23 -15.03 -3.12 0.92
CA LEU A 23 -15.75 -2.11 0.13
C LEU A 23 -14.88 -0.88 -0.16
N ALA A 24 -14.15 -0.39 0.84
CA ALA A 24 -13.26 0.75 0.68
C ALA A 24 -12.20 0.47 -0.39
N ARG A 25 -11.56 -0.71 -0.31
CA ARG A 25 -10.52 -1.13 -1.26
C ARG A 25 -11.06 -1.37 -2.66
N THR A 26 -12.24 -1.98 -2.78
CA THR A 26 -12.93 -2.15 -4.07
C THR A 26 -13.26 -0.80 -4.70
N LEU A 27 -13.75 0.18 -3.92
CA LEU A 27 -14.03 1.52 -4.42
C LEU A 27 -12.75 2.19 -4.94
N VAL A 28 -11.65 2.11 -4.19
CA VAL A 28 -10.35 2.65 -4.64
C VAL A 28 -9.89 1.97 -5.92
N LEU A 29 -9.99 0.64 -6.00
CA LEU A 29 -9.64 -0.12 -7.20
C LEU A 29 -10.45 0.35 -8.42
N LEU A 30 -11.75 0.59 -8.26
CA LEU A 30 -12.62 1.08 -9.33
C LEU A 30 -12.26 2.51 -9.76
N LEU A 31 -11.99 3.41 -8.81
CA LEU A 31 -11.60 4.79 -9.11
C LEU A 31 -10.25 4.85 -9.83
N VAL A 32 -9.26 4.08 -9.38
CA VAL A 32 -7.96 4.00 -10.05
C VAL A 32 -8.09 3.31 -11.41
N GLY A 33 -8.92 2.27 -11.52
CA GLY A 33 -9.24 1.63 -12.80
C GLY A 33 -9.90 2.59 -13.80
N TYR A 34 -10.82 3.43 -13.33
CA TYR A 34 -11.42 4.49 -14.13
C TYR A 34 -10.39 5.54 -14.55
N GLY A 35 -9.52 5.96 -13.63
CA GLY A 35 -8.40 6.85 -13.93
C GLY A 35 -7.48 6.28 -15.01
N LEU A 36 -7.16 4.98 -14.94
CA LEU A 36 -6.39 4.27 -15.95
C LEU A 36 -7.14 4.17 -17.29
N TYR A 37 -8.45 3.93 -17.27
CA TYR A 37 -9.28 3.91 -18.49
C TYR A 37 -9.20 5.24 -19.25
N GLN A 38 -9.24 6.37 -18.53
CA GLN A 38 -9.08 7.70 -19.13
C GLN A 38 -7.62 7.98 -19.54
N ASN A 39 -6.65 7.40 -18.83
CA ASN A 39 -5.23 7.67 -19.00
C ASN A 39 -4.42 6.44 -19.44
N ARG A 40 -4.92 5.65 -20.41
CA ARG A 40 -4.28 4.40 -20.86
C ARG A 40 -2.83 4.56 -21.34
N HIS A 41 -2.45 5.80 -21.66
CA HIS A 41 -1.11 6.15 -22.07
C HIS A 41 -0.08 6.12 -20.92
N LEU A 42 -0.52 6.22 -19.66
CA LEU A 42 0.34 6.13 -18.48
C LEU A 42 0.54 4.66 -18.11
N ARG A 43 1.69 4.09 -18.50
CA ARG A 43 1.95 2.66 -18.30
C ARG A 43 2.21 2.34 -16.84
N SER A 44 2.76 3.29 -16.09
CA SER A 44 3.01 3.14 -14.67
C SER A 44 1.74 2.98 -13.81
N LEU A 45 0.56 3.42 -14.29
CA LEU A 45 -0.72 3.19 -13.60
C LEU A 45 -1.12 1.71 -13.54
N TYR A 46 -0.67 0.87 -14.47
CA TYR A 46 -0.93 -0.58 -14.41
C TYR A 46 -0.22 -1.24 -13.20
N LEU A 47 0.95 -0.74 -12.79
CA LEU A 47 1.62 -1.21 -11.58
C LEU A 47 0.84 -0.83 -10.33
N VAL A 48 0.28 0.39 -10.29
CA VAL A 48 -0.60 0.83 -9.19
C VAL A 48 -1.81 -0.08 -9.08
N LEU A 49 -2.48 -0.35 -10.21
CA LEU A 49 -3.65 -1.21 -10.23
C LEU A 49 -3.31 -2.64 -9.80
N GLY A 50 -2.17 -3.17 -10.25
CA GLY A 50 -1.68 -4.49 -9.85
C GLY A 50 -1.45 -4.58 -8.33
N GLY A 51 -0.77 -3.58 -7.74
CA GLY A 51 -0.55 -3.55 -6.30
C GLY A 51 -1.85 -3.41 -5.49
N LEU A 52 -2.78 -2.56 -5.94
CA LEU A 52 -4.11 -2.43 -5.32
C LEU A 52 -4.90 -3.74 -5.40
N PHE A 53 -4.83 -4.44 -6.52
CA PHE A 53 -5.48 -5.74 -6.70
C PHE A 53 -4.91 -6.78 -5.75
N LEU A 54 -3.58 -6.86 -5.60
CA LEU A 54 -2.94 -7.79 -4.65
C LEU A 54 -3.40 -7.52 -3.22
N ASN A 55 -3.38 -6.26 -2.77
CA ASN A 55 -3.82 -5.91 -1.42
C ASN A 55 -5.31 -6.23 -1.22
N THR A 56 -6.13 -5.93 -2.21
CA THR A 56 -7.56 -6.26 -2.17
C THR A 56 -7.77 -7.77 -2.05
N LEU A 57 -7.05 -8.58 -2.84
CA LEU A 57 -7.17 -10.03 -2.80
C LEU A 57 -6.86 -10.61 -1.41
N VAL A 58 -5.80 -10.12 -0.76
CA VAL A 58 -5.43 -10.55 0.60
C VAL A 58 -6.51 -10.17 1.60
N ILE A 59 -6.98 -8.92 1.55
CA ILE A 59 -8.02 -8.42 2.46
C ILE A 59 -9.30 -9.25 2.33
N PHE A 60 -9.74 -9.54 1.10
CA PHE A 60 -10.90 -10.41 0.86
C PHE A 60 -10.66 -11.84 1.35
N ALA A 61 -9.47 -12.41 1.11
CA ALA A 61 -9.15 -13.77 1.53
C ALA A 61 -9.11 -13.94 3.06
N ASN A 62 -8.87 -12.87 3.82
CA ASN A 62 -8.78 -12.86 5.28
C ASN A 62 -9.99 -12.17 5.95
N GLY A 63 -11.15 -12.18 5.30
CA GLY A 63 -12.39 -11.71 5.91
C GLY A 63 -12.47 -10.20 6.14
N GLY A 64 -11.78 -9.41 5.32
CA GLY A 64 -11.78 -7.95 5.40
C GLY A 64 -10.62 -7.32 6.16
N HIS A 65 -9.69 -8.15 6.64
CA HIS A 65 -8.55 -7.73 7.44
C HIS A 65 -7.24 -7.83 6.64
N MET A 66 -6.34 -6.89 6.88
CA MET A 66 -4.99 -6.96 6.34
C MET A 66 -4.09 -7.68 7.37
N PRO A 67 -3.54 -8.86 7.04
CA PRO A 67 -2.66 -9.57 7.95
C PRO A 67 -1.30 -8.86 8.05
N VAL A 68 -0.81 -8.67 9.28
CA VAL A 68 0.43 -7.96 9.59
C VAL A 68 1.40 -8.87 10.32
N SER A 69 2.64 -8.89 9.87
CA SER A 69 3.71 -9.68 10.51
C SER A 69 4.24 -8.98 11.75
N LEU A 70 4.16 -9.65 12.90
CA LEU A 70 4.73 -9.14 14.15
C LEU A 70 6.23 -8.89 14.02
N ALA A 71 6.97 -9.84 13.44
CA ALA A 71 8.41 -9.69 13.20
C ALA A 71 8.73 -8.49 12.30
N ALA A 72 7.84 -8.11 11.38
CA ALA A 72 8.01 -6.92 10.55
C ALA A 72 7.78 -5.63 11.35
N LEU A 73 6.81 -5.61 12.28
CA LEU A 73 6.55 -4.49 13.18
C LEU A 73 7.69 -4.28 14.18
N GLU A 74 8.17 -5.36 14.79
CA GLU A 74 9.33 -5.31 15.71
C GLU A 74 10.55 -4.73 15.00
N ARG A 75 10.90 -5.26 13.81
CA ARG A 75 12.00 -4.74 12.99
C ARG A 75 11.80 -3.29 12.55
N ALA A 76 10.56 -2.82 12.47
CA ALA A 76 10.24 -1.44 12.17
C ALA A 76 10.37 -0.49 13.38
N GLY A 77 10.80 -0.99 14.56
CA GLY A 77 10.93 -0.19 15.77
C GLY A 77 9.57 0.16 16.39
N LEU A 78 8.56 -0.69 16.18
CA LEU A 78 7.24 -0.62 16.82
C LEU A 78 7.12 -1.66 17.95
N GLU A 79 8.13 -1.69 18.82
CA GLU A 79 8.12 -2.50 20.04
C GLU A 79 6.91 -2.10 20.93
N GLY A 80 6.16 -3.08 21.43
CA GLY A 80 4.96 -2.87 22.27
C GLY A 80 3.62 -2.77 21.52
N TRP A 81 3.59 -2.82 20.18
CA TRP A 81 2.34 -2.86 19.40
C TRP A 81 1.57 -4.18 19.53
N GLU A 82 2.19 -5.21 20.11
CA GLU A 82 1.55 -6.48 20.40
C GLU A 82 0.28 -6.34 21.22
N GLU A 83 0.28 -5.49 22.25
CA GLU A 83 -0.87 -5.35 23.15
C GLU A 83 -2.05 -4.64 22.45
N ILE A 84 -1.77 -3.65 21.60
CA ILE A 84 -2.80 -2.91 20.83
C ILE A 84 -3.43 -3.81 19.76
N LEU A 85 -2.62 -4.65 19.10
CA LEU A 85 -3.09 -5.60 18.08
C LEU A 85 -3.79 -6.82 18.72
N LYS A 86 -3.32 -7.30 19.88
CA LYS A 86 -3.97 -8.36 20.66
C LYS A 86 -5.32 -7.93 21.22
N GLU A 87 -5.48 -6.66 21.60
CA GLU A 87 -6.77 -6.09 22.05
C GLU A 87 -7.81 -5.90 20.92
N ARG A 88 -7.48 -6.19 19.65
CA ARG A 88 -8.34 -5.93 18.47
C ARG A 88 -8.88 -4.49 18.41
N ARG A 89 -8.21 -3.53 19.05
CA ARG A 89 -8.60 -2.11 19.00
C ARG A 89 -8.32 -1.50 17.63
N ASP A 90 -7.36 -2.04 16.90
CA ASP A 90 -7.19 -1.77 15.48
C ASP A 90 -8.04 -2.74 14.66
N ALA A 91 -9.22 -2.27 14.33
CA ALA A 91 -10.26 -3.04 13.69
C ALA A 91 -9.91 -3.53 12.26
N VAL A 92 -8.73 -3.19 11.70
CA VAL A 92 -8.37 -3.45 10.28
C VAL A 92 -7.11 -4.31 10.12
N HIS A 93 -6.29 -4.47 11.18
CA HIS A 93 -5.04 -5.21 11.14
C HIS A 93 -5.12 -6.43 12.06
N THR A 94 -4.98 -7.62 11.48
CA THR A 94 -4.89 -8.87 12.25
C THR A 94 -3.45 -9.35 12.24
N LEU A 95 -2.95 -9.83 13.38
CA LEU A 95 -1.65 -10.49 13.40
C LEU A 95 -1.69 -11.74 12.51
N LEU A 96 -0.60 -11.93 11.77
CA LEU A 96 -0.42 -13.09 10.90
C LEU A 96 -0.38 -14.37 11.76
N ASP A 97 -1.28 -15.30 11.47
CA ASP A 97 -1.48 -16.56 12.20
C ASP A 97 -1.51 -17.78 11.24
N GLU A 98 -1.66 -18.99 11.79
CA GLU A 98 -1.70 -20.23 11.01
C GLU A 98 -2.92 -20.34 10.08
N ASN A 99 -3.97 -19.55 10.34
CA ASN A 99 -5.19 -19.51 9.51
C ASN A 99 -5.10 -18.47 8.38
N THR A 100 -4.07 -17.64 8.38
CA THR A 100 -3.92 -16.53 7.44
C THR A 100 -3.74 -17.05 6.01
N ARG A 101 -4.59 -16.56 5.11
CA ARG A 101 -4.52 -16.87 3.68
C ARG A 101 -3.64 -15.84 2.97
N LEU A 102 -2.77 -16.32 2.08
CA LEU A 102 -1.82 -15.48 1.33
C LEU A 102 -0.87 -14.65 2.23
N PRO A 103 -0.23 -15.25 3.26
CA PRO A 103 0.53 -14.52 4.26
C PRO A 103 1.69 -13.70 3.67
N PHE A 104 2.28 -14.16 2.57
CA PHE A 104 3.38 -13.47 1.88
C PHE A 104 2.97 -12.16 1.21
N LEU A 105 1.67 -11.91 1.00
CA LEU A 105 1.14 -10.68 0.42
C LEU A 105 0.62 -9.70 1.49
N GLY A 106 0.62 -10.07 2.77
CA GLY A 106 0.29 -9.18 3.88
C GLY A 106 1.41 -8.16 4.15
N ASP A 107 1.29 -7.43 5.26
CA ASP A 107 2.30 -6.47 5.70
C ASP A 107 3.48 -7.20 6.36
N VAL A 108 4.34 -7.76 5.50
CA VAL A 108 5.48 -8.61 5.89
C VAL A 108 6.83 -7.93 5.72
N ILE A 109 6.88 -6.75 5.08
CA ILE A 109 8.11 -6.03 4.78
C ILE A 109 8.28 -4.92 5.80
N ALA A 110 9.29 -5.03 6.66
CA ALA A 110 9.62 -3.97 7.60
C ALA A 110 10.22 -2.77 6.85
N LEU A 111 9.70 -1.57 7.13
CA LEU A 111 10.27 -0.30 6.67
C LEU A 111 10.64 0.57 7.88
N PRO A 112 11.82 0.33 8.50
CA PRO A 112 12.23 1.00 9.73
C PRO A 112 12.24 2.53 9.66
N PRO A 113 12.72 3.18 8.57
CA PRO A 113 12.71 4.65 8.46
C PRO A 113 11.31 5.27 8.58
N LEU A 114 10.27 4.51 8.30
CA LEU A 114 8.88 4.95 8.40
C LEU A 114 8.15 4.41 9.62
N ARG A 115 8.81 3.58 10.42
CA ARG A 115 8.20 2.81 11.52
C ARG A 115 6.90 2.13 11.07
N LYS A 116 6.94 1.42 9.95
CA LYS A 116 5.80 0.73 9.34
C LYS A 116 6.17 -0.64 8.79
N ALA A 117 5.23 -1.56 8.83
CA ALA A 117 5.23 -2.74 7.96
C ALA A 117 4.46 -2.40 6.67
N VAL A 118 4.92 -2.91 5.54
CA VAL A 118 4.30 -2.71 4.23
C VAL A 118 4.16 -4.04 3.50
N SER A 119 3.19 -4.11 2.60
CA SER A 119 2.97 -5.29 1.76
C SER A 119 3.76 -5.24 0.46
N PRO A 120 3.94 -6.38 -0.23
CA PRO A 120 4.41 -6.39 -1.61
C PRO A 120 3.53 -5.53 -2.53
N GLY A 121 2.21 -5.51 -2.34
CA GLY A 121 1.32 -4.68 -3.15
C GLY A 121 1.58 -3.17 -2.95
N ASP A 122 1.96 -2.74 -1.75
CA ASP A 122 2.37 -1.36 -1.48
C ASP A 122 3.64 -0.97 -2.23
N LEU A 123 4.59 -1.91 -2.40
CA LEU A 123 5.78 -1.67 -3.22
C LEU A 123 5.43 -1.47 -4.70
N PHE A 124 4.47 -2.25 -5.23
CA PHE A 124 3.97 -2.08 -6.60
C PHE A 124 3.26 -0.74 -6.78
N ILE A 125 2.44 -0.34 -5.79
CA ILE A 125 1.76 0.97 -5.77
C ILE A 125 2.79 2.10 -5.74
N LEU A 126 3.77 2.03 -4.84
CA LEU A 126 4.81 3.05 -4.70
C LEU A 126 5.64 3.19 -5.98
N ALA A 127 6.08 2.07 -6.56
CA ALA A 127 6.81 2.06 -7.83
C ALA A 127 5.95 2.62 -8.98
N GLY A 128 4.67 2.28 -9.02
CA GLY A 128 3.72 2.80 -10.01
C GLY A 128 3.52 4.31 -9.89
N ILE A 129 3.34 4.83 -8.68
CA ILE A 129 3.20 6.28 -8.41
C ILE A 129 4.48 7.01 -8.84
N ALA A 130 5.65 6.53 -8.42
CA ALA A 130 6.93 7.08 -8.84
C ALA A 130 7.07 7.08 -10.37
N GLY A 131 6.66 5.99 -11.02
CA GLY A 131 6.60 5.88 -12.47
C GLY A 131 5.69 6.92 -13.13
N VAL A 132 4.48 7.15 -12.59
CA VAL A 132 3.56 8.19 -13.09
C VAL A 132 4.17 9.58 -12.99
N VAL A 133 4.82 9.89 -11.87
CA VAL A 133 5.50 11.19 -11.67
C VAL A 133 6.61 11.38 -12.69
N VAL A 134 7.46 10.37 -12.90
CA VAL A 134 8.54 10.42 -13.88
C VAL A 134 8.00 10.51 -15.31
N GLU A 135 7.00 9.70 -15.67
CA GLU A 135 6.36 9.75 -16.99
C GLU A 135 5.73 11.12 -17.27
N GLY A 136 5.03 11.70 -16.29
CA GLY A 136 4.43 13.02 -16.38
C GLY A 136 5.49 14.12 -16.58
N ALA A 137 6.55 14.10 -15.77
CA ALA A 137 7.64 15.07 -15.87
C ALA A 137 8.40 15.00 -17.21
N LEU A 138 8.62 13.79 -17.73
CA LEU A 138 9.29 13.60 -19.04
C LEU A 138 8.43 14.11 -20.20
N ARG A 139 7.11 13.90 -20.14
CA ARG A 139 6.16 14.39 -21.14
C ARG A 139 6.09 15.91 -21.15
N ALA A 140 5.98 16.54 -19.97
CA ALA A 140 5.98 18.00 -19.86
C ALA A 140 7.26 18.63 -20.43
N GLY A 141 8.40 17.96 -20.28
CA GLY A 141 9.68 18.40 -20.82
C GLY A 141 9.97 17.98 -22.28
N GLY A 142 9.03 17.33 -22.98
CA GLY A 142 9.21 16.87 -24.37
C GLY A 142 10.28 15.78 -24.57
N ARG A 143 10.75 15.14 -23.49
CA ARG A 143 11.87 14.17 -23.55
C ARG A 143 11.35 12.75 -23.68
N ARG A 144 11.74 12.03 -24.73
CA ARG A 144 11.54 10.57 -24.86
C ARG A 144 12.83 9.85 -24.47
N LEU A 145 12.84 9.28 -23.25
CA LEU A 145 13.96 8.47 -22.76
C LEU A 145 13.74 6.98 -23.05
N SER A 146 14.83 6.22 -23.15
CA SER A 146 14.78 4.75 -23.20
C SER A 146 14.16 4.17 -21.92
N ARG A 147 13.51 3.01 -22.00
CA ARG A 147 12.90 2.32 -20.83
C ARG A 147 13.90 2.15 -19.67
N ARG A 148 15.17 1.87 -19.98
CA ARG A 148 16.23 1.76 -18.96
C ARG A 148 16.46 3.07 -18.20
N GLN A 149 16.52 4.20 -18.91
CA GLN A 149 16.72 5.52 -18.30
C GLN A 149 15.51 5.96 -17.48
N GLN A 150 14.30 5.60 -17.92
CA GLN A 150 13.08 5.85 -17.14
C GLN A 150 13.11 5.05 -15.83
N ALA A 151 13.46 3.76 -15.89
CA ALA A 151 13.60 2.93 -14.70
C ALA A 151 14.67 3.48 -13.73
N LEU A 152 15.82 3.91 -14.24
CA LEU A 152 16.86 4.54 -13.41
C LEU A 152 16.38 5.82 -12.72
N ARG A 153 15.58 6.65 -13.41
CA ARG A 153 14.99 7.86 -12.80
C ARG A 153 13.96 7.53 -11.73
N VAL A 154 13.15 6.49 -11.95
CA VAL A 154 12.21 5.99 -10.94
C VAL A 154 12.97 5.48 -9.71
N LEU A 155 14.01 4.67 -9.90
CA LEU A 155 14.86 4.18 -8.82
C LEU A 155 15.54 5.32 -8.06
N ALA A 156 16.09 6.31 -8.77
CA ALA A 156 16.69 7.50 -8.15
C ALA A 156 15.66 8.31 -7.35
N PHE A 157 14.44 8.45 -7.86
CA PHE A 157 13.36 9.15 -7.16
C PHE A 157 12.91 8.40 -5.90
N LEU A 158 12.77 7.08 -5.97
CA LEU A 158 12.48 6.23 -4.81
C LEU A 158 13.59 6.31 -3.76
N LEU A 159 14.84 6.24 -4.19
CA LEU A 159 16.00 6.37 -3.30
C LEU A 159 16.04 7.75 -2.62
N LEU A 160 15.75 8.82 -3.37
CA LEU A 160 15.62 10.17 -2.81
C LEU A 160 14.52 10.24 -1.75
N ILE A 161 13.34 9.68 -2.03
CA ILE A 161 12.23 9.62 -1.06
C ILE A 161 12.70 8.91 0.22
N LEU A 162 13.33 7.73 0.09
CA LEU A 162 13.81 6.97 1.23
C LEU A 162 14.86 7.74 2.05
N LEU A 163 15.79 8.42 1.39
CA LEU A 163 16.80 9.26 2.07
C LEU A 163 16.16 10.43 2.82
N LEU A 164 15.19 11.12 2.20
CA LEU A 164 14.49 12.24 2.84
C LEU A 164 13.66 11.78 4.05
N LEU A 165 13.07 10.59 3.97
CA LEU A 165 12.32 10.01 5.07
C LEU A 165 13.24 9.55 6.20
N ALA A 166 14.36 8.89 5.87
CA ALA A 166 15.36 8.48 6.86
C ALA A 166 16.03 9.66 7.56
N TRP A 167 16.21 10.79 6.87
CA TRP A 167 16.73 12.02 7.48
C TRP A 167 15.78 12.57 8.56
N ARG A 168 14.46 12.39 8.37
CA ARG A 168 13.43 12.94 9.26
C ARG A 168 13.16 12.08 10.50
N ALA A 169 13.66 10.85 10.54
CA ALA A 169 13.51 9.90 11.64
C ALA A 169 14.67 10.03 12.64
#